data_AF-A0A8D8LVS8-F1
#
_entry.id   AF-A0A8D8LVS8-F1
#
_cell.length_a   1.000
_cell.length_b   1.000
_cell.length_c   1.000
_cell.angle_alpha   90.00
_cell.angle_beta   90.00
_cell.angle_gamma   90.00
#
_symmetry.space_group_name_H-M   'P 1'
#
loop_
_entity.id
_entity.type
_entity.pdbx_description
1 polymer ?
#
loop_
_entity_poly.entity_id
_entity_poly.type
_entity_poly.pdbx_seq_one_letter_code
_entity_poly.pdbx_strand_id
1 'polypeptide(L)'
;MNEAEYSAGSVFLADINNEKNNNTTYRDNLLRLRKLVLIKFEDDSMVLPKDSEWFGFYAPGQGKVVLPLQQTKLYLEDRIGLKTLYEGKRLDLLSSPGDHLRFTKEL
;
A
#
# COMPACT_ATOMS: atom_id res chain seq x y z
N MET A 1 -5.27 6.69 15.93
CA MET A 1 -5.32 5.22 15.72
C MET A 1 -4.26 4.59 16.59
N ASN A 2 -4.60 3.52 17.33
CA ASN A 2 -3.65 2.81 18.17
C ASN A 2 -2.98 1.69 17.35
N GLU A 3 -1.77 1.94 16.86
CA GLU A 3 -1.05 1.02 15.98
C GLU A 3 -0.66 -0.28 16.68
N ALA A 4 -0.36 -0.23 17.98
CA ALA A 4 -0.02 -1.43 18.75
C ALA A 4 -1.22 -2.37 18.88
N GLU A 5 -2.41 -1.81 19.10
CA GLU A 5 -3.65 -2.57 19.18
C GLU A 5 -4.04 -3.16 17.82
N TYR A 6 -3.95 -2.37 16.74
CA TYR A 6 -4.15 -2.86 15.38
C TYR A 6 -3.14 -3.96 15.02
N SER A 7 -1.85 -3.73 15.27
CA SER A 7 -0.80 -4.71 14.98
C SER A 7 -1.05 -5.99 15.76
N ALA A 8 -1.43 -5.96 17.04
CA ALA A 8 -1.74 -7.18 17.79
C ALA A 8 -2.99 -7.90 17.27
N GLY A 9 -4.10 -7.16 17.08
CA GLY A 9 -5.41 -7.73 16.77
C GLY A 9 -5.63 -8.12 15.31
N SER A 10 -4.89 -7.54 14.36
CA SER A 10 -5.06 -7.81 12.93
C SER A 10 -4.48 -9.16 12.54
N VAL A 11 -5.34 -10.14 12.25
CA VAL A 11 -4.93 -11.52 11.90
C VAL A 11 -4.41 -11.66 10.47
N PHE A 12 -4.62 -10.65 9.62
CA PHE A 12 -4.27 -10.70 8.21
C PHE A 12 -3.39 -9.53 7.78
N LEU A 13 -3.93 -8.31 7.80
CA LEU A 13 -3.25 -7.16 7.20
C LEU A 13 -1.90 -6.84 7.88
N ALA A 14 -1.84 -6.91 9.21
CA ALA A 14 -0.59 -6.72 9.95
C ALA A 14 0.42 -7.85 9.76
N ASP A 15 -0.04 -9.05 9.37
CA ASP A 15 0.82 -10.19 9.06
C ASP A 15 1.45 -10.04 7.68
N ILE A 16 0.63 -9.88 6.63
CA ILE A 16 1.12 -9.79 5.25
C ILE A 16 1.96 -8.54 4.98
N ASN A 17 1.77 -7.47 5.77
CA ASN A 17 2.58 -6.25 5.69
C ASN A 17 3.85 -6.30 6.56
N ASN A 18 4.18 -7.46 7.15
CA ASN A 18 5.33 -7.63 8.04
C ASN A 18 5.32 -6.59 9.19
N GLU A 19 4.16 -6.32 9.80
CA GLU A 19 4.03 -5.42 10.94
C GLU A 19 4.23 -6.12 12.29
N LYS A 20 3.89 -7.42 12.34
CA LYS A 20 4.09 -8.28 13.52
C LYS A 20 5.48 -8.93 13.54
N ASN A 21 5.85 -9.53 12.41
CA ASN A 21 7.06 -10.33 12.23
C ASN A 21 7.72 -9.95 10.91
N ASN A 22 9.03 -10.17 10.78
CA ASN A 22 9.74 -9.98 9.53
C ASN A 22 9.79 -11.30 8.73
N ASN A 23 8.73 -11.62 7.99
CA ASN A 23 8.69 -12.80 7.14
C ASN A 23 9.36 -12.50 5.79
N THR A 24 10.61 -12.96 5.64
CA THR A 24 11.39 -12.78 4.41
C THR A 24 10.78 -13.51 3.22
N THR A 25 10.04 -14.60 3.43
CA THR A 25 9.40 -15.37 2.35
C THR A 25 8.33 -14.53 1.64
N TYR A 26 7.58 -13.70 2.36
CA TYR A 26 6.60 -12.78 1.76
C TYR A 26 7.26 -11.75 0.86
N ARG A 27 8.34 -11.13 1.37
CA ARG A 27 9.16 -10.20 0.59
C ARG A 27 9.72 -10.87 -0.66
N ASP A 28 10.39 -12.00 -0.52
CA ASP A 28 11.05 -12.69 -1.64
C ASP A 28 10.06 -13.14 -2.70
N ASN A 29 8.86 -13.57 -2.29
CA ASN A 29 7.79 -13.93 -3.21
C ASN A 29 7.24 -12.72 -3.95
N LEU A 30 6.99 -11.60 -3.27
CA LEU A 30 6.50 -10.38 -3.93
C LEU A 30 7.54 -9.84 -4.93
N LEU A 31 8.83 -9.96 -4.62
CA LEU A 31 9.93 -9.58 -5.51
C LEU A 31 10.07 -10.43 -6.76
N ARG A 32 9.43 -11.61 -6.82
CA ARG A 32 9.37 -12.44 -8.04
C ARG A 32 8.45 -11.86 -9.10
N LEU A 33 7.59 -10.90 -8.75
CA LEU A 33 6.76 -10.21 -9.74
C LEU A 33 7.62 -9.53 -10.79
N ARG A 34 7.27 -9.76 -12.05
CA ARG A 34 7.83 -8.99 -13.18
C ARG A 34 7.39 -7.52 -13.09
N LYS A 35 6.14 -7.30 -12.70
CA LYS A 35 5.51 -5.99 -12.59
C LYS A 35 4.38 -6.05 -11.56
N LEU A 36 4.27 -4.99 -10.75
CA LEU A 36 3.12 -4.67 -9.91
C LEU A 36 2.53 -3.36 -10.43
N VAL A 37 1.25 -3.35 -10.77
CA VAL A 37 0.55 -2.14 -11.25
C VAL A 37 -0.56 -1.83 -10.26
N LEU A 38 -0.53 -0.64 -9.68
CA LEU A 38 -1.52 -0.17 -8.73
C LEU A 38 -2.30 0.97 -9.37
N ILE A 39 -3.63 0.84 -9.40
CA ILE A 39 -4.53 1.84 -9.96
C ILE A 39 -5.25 2.53 -8.81
N LYS A 40 -5.25 3.86 -8.81
CA LYS A 40 -5.99 4.69 -7.86
C LYS A 40 -7.12 5.44 -8.55
N PHE A 41 -8.31 5.40 -7.97
CA PHE A 41 -9.44 6.21 -8.44
C PHE A 41 -9.41 7.60 -7.80
N GLU A 42 -9.46 8.64 -8.64
CA GLU A 42 -9.29 10.02 -8.17
C GLU A 42 -10.45 10.48 -7.28
N ASP A 43 -11.66 10.00 -7.59
CA ASP A 43 -12.92 10.37 -6.93
C ASP A 43 -13.48 9.23 -6.06
N ASP A 44 -12.62 8.28 -5.64
CA ASP A 44 -13.05 7.14 -4.82
C ASP A 44 -13.75 7.59 -3.53
N SER A 45 -15.02 7.19 -3.40
CA SER A 45 -15.86 7.49 -2.24
C SER A 45 -16.02 6.30 -1.28
N MET A 46 -15.48 5.13 -1.62
CA MET A 46 -15.62 3.87 -0.89
C MET A 46 -14.37 3.54 -0.07
N VAL A 47 -13.18 3.83 -0.61
CA VAL A 47 -11.90 3.52 0.02
C VAL A 47 -11.41 4.72 0.82
N LEU A 48 -11.18 4.51 2.12
CA LEU A 48 -10.71 5.55 3.04
C LEU A 48 -9.46 5.10 3.82
N PRO A 49 -8.30 5.74 3.64
CA PRO A 49 -8.00 6.76 2.64
C PRO A 49 -7.82 6.13 1.25
N LYS A 50 -8.24 6.82 0.19
CA LYS A 50 -8.02 6.40 -1.22
C LYS A 50 -6.56 6.13 -1.55
N ASP A 51 -5.63 6.78 -0.85
CA ASP A 51 -4.20 6.52 -0.99
C ASP A 51 -3.80 5.08 -0.64
N SER A 52 -4.64 4.34 0.07
CA SER A 52 -4.43 2.91 0.35
C SER A 52 -4.38 2.06 -0.93
N GLU A 53 -5.02 2.49 -2.02
CA GLU A 53 -4.91 1.87 -3.36
C GLU A 53 -3.48 1.89 -3.90
N TRP A 54 -2.66 2.84 -3.43
CA TRP A 54 -1.24 2.99 -3.75
C TRP A 54 -0.33 2.72 -2.55
N PHE A 55 -0.80 1.95 -1.55
CA PHE A 55 -0.06 1.69 -0.30
C PHE A 55 0.32 2.95 0.51
N GLY A 56 -0.31 4.10 0.26
CA GLY A 56 -0.32 5.23 1.18
C GLY A 56 -1.29 4.97 2.33
N PHE A 57 -1.08 5.62 3.46
CA PHE A 57 -1.99 5.49 4.61
C PHE A 57 -1.90 6.68 5.55
N TYR A 58 -2.78 6.77 6.54
CA TYR A 58 -2.72 7.82 7.55
C TYR A 58 -1.37 7.82 8.29
N ALA A 59 -0.86 9.00 8.61
CA ALA A 59 0.30 9.15 9.48
C ALA A 59 0.01 8.54 10.87
N PRO A 60 1.02 7.96 11.54
CA PRO A 60 0.89 7.33 12.84
C PRO A 60 0.13 8.16 13.89
N GLY A 61 -0.67 7.49 14.71
CA GLY A 61 -1.38 8.10 15.84
C GLY A 61 -2.66 8.88 15.49
N GLN A 62 -2.95 9.15 14.22
CA GLN A 62 -4.07 10.00 13.81
C GLN A 62 -4.79 9.48 12.55
N GLY A 63 -5.80 10.20 12.05
CA GLY A 63 -6.67 9.77 10.94
C GLY A 63 -7.04 10.90 9.97
N LYS A 64 -6.16 11.88 9.81
CA LYS A 64 -6.35 13.09 8.98
C LYS A 64 -5.26 13.25 7.93
N VAL A 65 -4.00 13.34 8.36
CA VAL A 65 -2.82 13.47 7.50
C VAL A 65 -2.54 12.12 6.85
N VAL A 66 -2.43 12.09 5.52
CA VAL A 66 -2.12 10.89 4.74
C VAL A 66 -0.68 10.97 4.26
N LEU A 67 0.07 9.88 4.43
CA LEU A 67 1.42 9.70 3.94
C LEU A 67 1.38 8.93 2.61
N PRO A 68 2.07 9.41 1.56
CA PRO A 68 2.27 8.62 0.34
C PRO A 68 3.16 7.42 0.64
N LEU A 69 3.10 6.39 -0.22
CA LEU A 69 3.89 5.15 -0.12
C LEU A 69 5.34 5.39 0.33
N GLN A 70 6.04 6.32 -0.34
CA GLN A 70 7.46 6.58 -0.16
C GLN A 70 7.82 7.13 1.24
N GLN A 71 6.83 7.61 1.98
CA GLN A 71 6.99 8.13 3.35
C GLN A 71 6.54 7.13 4.42
N THR A 72 5.96 5.98 4.02
CA THR A 72 5.53 4.95 4.96
C THR A 72 6.70 4.13 5.49
N LYS A 73 6.56 3.62 6.73
CA LYS A 73 7.54 2.68 7.32
C LYS A 73 7.71 1.41 6.48
N LEU A 74 6.62 0.92 5.89
CA LEU A 74 6.59 -0.25 5.00
C LEU A 74 7.57 -0.10 3.83
N TYR A 75 7.60 1.08 3.22
CA TYR A 75 8.50 1.41 2.12
C TYR A 75 9.92 1.72 2.59
N LEU A 76 10.07 2.57 3.60
CA LEU A 76 11.38 3.03 4.08
C LEU A 76 12.26 1.86 4.57
N GLU A 77 11.64 0.86 5.21
CA GLU A 77 12.31 -0.36 5.68
C GLU A 77 12.27 -1.51 4.65
N ASP A 78 11.68 -1.28 3.47
CA ASP A 78 11.50 -2.27 2.39
C ASP A 78 10.95 -3.63 2.85
N ARG A 79 10.00 -3.61 3.80
CA ARG A 79 9.59 -4.80 4.57
C ARG A 79 9.05 -5.94 3.72
N ILE A 80 8.33 -5.59 2.66
CA ILE A 80 7.76 -6.54 1.69
C ILE A 80 8.33 -6.37 0.28
N GLY A 81 9.33 -5.49 0.09
CA GLY A 81 9.99 -5.31 -1.21
C GLY A 81 9.42 -4.19 -2.09
N LEU A 82 8.49 -3.35 -1.60
CA LEU A 82 7.88 -2.28 -2.41
C LEU A 82 8.90 -1.23 -2.87
N LYS A 83 9.89 -0.88 -2.04
CA LYS A 83 10.95 0.05 -2.42
C LYS A 83 11.82 -0.54 -3.51
N THR A 84 12.20 -1.81 -3.35
CA THR A 84 12.96 -2.55 -4.37
C THR A 84 12.18 -2.63 -5.71
N LEU A 85 10.86 -2.86 -5.68
CA LEU A 85 10.05 -2.87 -6.91
C LEU A 85 9.94 -1.48 -7.53
N TYR A 86 9.72 -0.44 -6.73
CA TYR A 86 9.58 0.95 -7.20
C TYR A 86 10.87 1.46 -7.85
N GLU A 87 12.00 1.36 -7.14
CA GLU A 87 13.31 1.79 -7.64
C GLU A 87 13.76 0.97 -8.86
N GLY A 88 13.39 -0.32 -8.90
CA GLY A 88 13.61 -1.20 -10.04
C GLY A 88 12.66 -0.97 -11.22
N LYS A 89 11.79 0.06 -11.20
CA LYS A 89 10.77 0.34 -12.23
C LYS A 89 9.82 -0.83 -12.49
N ARG A 90 9.62 -1.68 -11.48
CA ARG A 90 8.70 -2.82 -11.50
C ARG A 90 7.39 -2.56 -10.77
N LEU A 91 7.24 -1.42 -10.12
CA LEU A 91 5.98 -0.95 -9.53
C LEU A 91 5.52 0.32 -10.26
N ASP A 92 4.34 0.27 -10.88
CA ASP A 92 3.70 1.43 -11.53
C ASP A 92 2.51 1.90 -10.69
N LEU A 93 2.39 3.23 -10.57
CA LEU A 93 1.28 3.93 -9.93
C LEU A 93 0.49 4.65 -11.03
N LEU A 94 -0.69 4.14 -11.35
CA LEU A 94 -1.59 4.69 -12.37
C LEU A 94 -2.85 5.25 -11.70
N SER A 95 -3.40 6.32 -12.25
CA SER A 95 -4.65 6.92 -11.77
C SER A 95 -5.72 6.84 -12.85
N SER A 96 -6.97 6.78 -12.43
CA SER A 96 -8.13 6.82 -13.32
C SER A 96 -9.16 7.78 -12.74
N PRO A 97 -9.75 8.67 -13.56
CA PRO A 97 -10.83 9.53 -13.11
C PRO A 97 -12.08 8.69 -12.82
N GLY A 98 -12.90 9.13 -11.87
CA GLY A 98 -14.11 8.42 -11.48
C GLY A 98 -14.02 7.75 -10.11
N ASP A 99 -15.15 7.20 -9.71
CA ASP A 99 -15.37 6.57 -8.40
C ASP A 99 -14.88 5.10 -8.40
N HIS A 100 -14.98 4.44 -7.25
CA HIS A 100 -14.50 3.08 -7.02
C HIS A 100 -14.90 2.10 -8.13
N LEU A 101 -13.90 1.53 -8.81
CA LEU A 101 -14.04 0.58 -9.92
C LEU A 101 -14.77 1.11 -11.16
N ARG A 102 -15.01 2.43 -11.26
CA ARG A 102 -15.61 3.05 -12.44
C ARG A 102 -14.52 3.40 -13.45
N PHE A 103 -14.15 2.42 -14.25
CA PHE A 103 -13.28 2.65 -15.40
C PHE A 103 -14.07 3.29 -16.55
N THR A 104 -13.52 4.34 -17.16
CA THR A 104 -13.91 4.75 -18.51
C THR A 104 -13.38 3.72 -19.52
N LYS A 105 -14.02 3.57 -20.69
CA LYS A 105 -13.60 2.60 -21.72
C LYS A 105 -12.23 2.92 -22.36
N GLU A 106 -11.57 3.99 -21.95
CA GLU A 106 -10.31 4.47 -22.49
C GLU A 106 -9.28 4.52 -21.35
N LEU A 107 -8.37 3.54 -21.33
CA LEU A 107 -7.12 3.51 -20.55
C LEU A 107 -5.94 3.61 -21.53
#